data_AF-A0A395JUN7-F1
#
_entry.id   AF-A0A395JUN7-F1
#
_cell.length_a   1.000
_cell.length_b   1.000
_cell.length_c   1.000
_cell.angle_alpha   90.00
_cell.angle_beta   90.00
_cell.angle_gamma   90.00
#
_symmetry.space_group_name_H-M   'P 1'
#
loop_
_entity.id
_entity.type
_entity.pdbx_description
1 polymer ?
#
loop_
_entity_poly.entity_id
_entity_poly.type
_entity_poly.pdbx_seq_one_letter_code
_entity_poly.pdbx_strand_id
1 'polypeptide(L)'
;MNNISNYEKVNEEIIPLIDETHYTYKYNGNDVLVSFKDGEHTEYFENKKYFIKSKVRWISNEECIMTIQFSNLPNFPFRKGTELKMKILKIRRGKVFYQSTLGGRTWTGKMSILQ
;
A
#
# COMPACT_ATOMS: atom_id res chain seq x y z
N MET A 1 1.27 46.79 -17.30
CA MET A 1 0.19 46.16 -16.49
C MET A 1 -0.63 45.32 -17.47
N ASN A 2 -0.74 43.99 -17.41
CA ASN A 2 -0.47 43.01 -16.37
C ASN A 2 0.05 41.72 -17.03
N ASN A 3 1.18 41.18 -16.53
CA ASN A 3 1.58 39.81 -16.79
C ASN A 3 0.69 38.90 -15.94
N ILE A 4 -0.25 38.21 -16.57
CA ILE A 4 -0.97 37.11 -15.93
C ILE A 4 -0.34 35.83 -16.47
N SER A 5 0.62 35.30 -15.74
CA SER A 5 1.14 33.96 -15.98
C SER A 5 0.05 32.96 -15.58
N ASN A 6 -0.65 32.39 -16.56
CA ASN A 6 -1.45 31.19 -16.36
C ASN A 6 -0.48 30.04 -16.07
N TYR A 7 -0.21 29.81 -14.80
CA TYR A 7 0.50 28.61 -14.35
C TYR A 7 -0.50 27.45 -14.42
N GLU A 8 -0.64 26.85 -15.60
CA GLU A 8 -1.32 25.57 -15.74
C GLU A 8 -0.57 24.55 -14.88
N LYS A 9 -1.24 24.08 -13.83
CA LYS A 9 -0.73 23.06 -12.93
C LYS A 9 -0.71 21.75 -13.73
N VAL A 10 0.42 21.45 -14.36
CA VAL A 10 0.66 20.14 -15.00
C VAL A 10 0.50 19.10 -13.89
N ASN A 11 -0.60 18.35 -13.91
CA ASN A 11 -0.78 17.19 -13.04
C ASN A 11 0.12 16.09 -13.62
N GLU A 12 1.38 16.08 -13.19
CA GLU A 12 2.30 14.99 -13.52
C GLU A 12 1.70 13.66 -13.06
N GLU A 13 1.65 12.70 -13.97
CA GLU A 13 1.20 11.35 -13.68
C GLU A 13 2.19 10.68 -12.70
N ILE A 14 1.67 10.22 -11.56
CA ILE A 14 2.48 9.49 -10.57
C ILE A 14 2.57 8.04 -11.01
N ILE A 15 3.76 7.61 -11.43
CA ILE A 15 4.05 6.21 -11.77
C ILE A 15 4.59 5.51 -10.50
N PRO A 16 3.87 4.51 -9.95
CA PRO A 16 4.32 3.76 -8.79
C PRO A 16 5.62 3.00 -9.03
N LEU A 17 6.44 2.88 -7.99
CA LEU A 17 7.69 2.12 -8.04
C LEU A 17 7.47 0.59 -8.00
N ILE A 18 6.26 0.14 -7.65
CA ILE A 18 5.86 -1.26 -7.68
C ILE A 18 4.70 -1.47 -8.65
N ASP A 19 4.74 -2.58 -9.37
CA ASP A 19 3.69 -2.96 -10.31
C ASP A 19 2.44 -3.49 -9.60
N GLU A 20 1.34 -3.53 -10.35
CA GLU A 20 0.16 -4.30 -9.96
C GLU A 20 0.46 -5.79 -10.06
N THR A 21 0.68 -6.42 -8.91
CA THR A 21 1.05 -7.82 -8.81
C THR A 21 0.77 -8.37 -7.41
N HIS A 22 1.21 -9.60 -7.17
CA HIS A 22 1.10 -10.28 -5.90
C HIS A 22 2.44 -10.34 -5.18
N TYR A 23 2.37 -10.18 -3.86
CA TYR A 23 3.49 -10.30 -2.95
C TYR A 23 3.14 -11.23 -1.79
N THR A 24 4.15 -11.62 -1.02
CA THR A 24 3.97 -12.34 0.23
C THR A 24 4.87 -11.78 1.34
N TYR A 25 4.37 -11.79 2.57
CA TYR A 25 5.16 -11.57 3.78
C TYR A 25 4.75 -12.53 4.90
N LYS A 26 5.58 -12.63 5.95
CA LYS A 26 5.31 -13.47 7.12
C LYS A 26 4.61 -12.67 8.22
N TYR A 27 3.45 -13.16 8.66
CA TYR A 27 2.73 -12.67 9.83
C TYR A 27 2.43 -13.83 10.77
N ASN A 28 2.91 -13.76 12.02
CA ASN A 28 2.77 -14.82 13.02
C ASN A 28 3.14 -16.23 12.48
N GLY A 29 4.22 -16.32 11.71
CA GLY A 29 4.71 -17.56 11.10
C GLY A 29 4.02 -17.98 9.80
N ASN A 30 2.84 -17.42 9.50
CA ASN A 30 2.06 -17.75 8.30
C ASN A 30 2.37 -16.79 7.14
N ASP A 31 2.14 -17.26 5.91
CA ASP A 31 2.20 -16.41 4.73
C ASP A 31 0.93 -15.58 4.59
N VAL A 32 1.11 -14.29 4.31
CA VAL A 32 0.05 -13.37 3.93
C VAL A 32 0.25 -13.02 2.47
N LEU A 33 -0.76 -13.30 1.65
CA LEU A 33 -0.78 -12.90 0.25
C LEU A 33 -1.24 -11.45 0.15
N VAL A 34 -0.44 -10.61 -0.49
CA VAL A 34 -0.76 -9.20 -0.75
C VAL A 34 -1.02 -9.04 -2.23
N SER A 35 -2.12 -8.39 -2.60
CA SER A 35 -2.46 -8.08 -3.99
C SER A 35 -2.57 -6.57 -4.15
N PHE A 36 -1.81 -6.00 -5.08
CA PHE A 36 -2.01 -4.65 -5.60
C PHE A 36 -2.60 -4.78 -6.99
N LYS A 37 -3.83 -4.31 -7.20
CA LYS A 37 -4.51 -4.41 -8.50
C LYS A 37 -5.64 -3.40 -8.60
N ASP A 38 -5.81 -2.78 -9.76
CA ASP A 38 -6.91 -1.86 -10.08
C ASP A 38 -7.08 -0.74 -9.02
N GLY A 39 -5.96 -0.22 -8.51
CA GLY A 39 -5.96 0.80 -7.44
C GLY A 39 -6.43 0.29 -6.06
N GLU A 40 -6.47 -1.02 -5.86
CA GLU A 40 -6.80 -1.67 -4.59
C GLU A 40 -5.59 -2.41 -4.01
N HIS A 41 -5.59 -2.50 -2.68
CA HIS A 41 -4.65 -3.30 -1.91
C HIS A 41 -5.45 -4.28 -1.06
N THR A 42 -5.16 -5.57 -1.18
CA THR A 42 -5.78 -6.61 -0.36
C THR A 42 -4.75 -7.51 0.29
N GLU A 43 -4.80 -7.64 1.62
CA GLU A 43 -4.06 -8.65 2.38
C GLU A 43 -4.99 -9.84 2.62
N TYR A 44 -4.56 -11.05 2.26
CA TYR A 44 -5.27 -12.30 2.47
C TYR A 44 -4.54 -13.18 3.48
N PHE A 45 -5.29 -13.64 4.48
CA PHE A 45 -4.84 -14.49 5.58
C PHE A 45 -5.55 -15.84 5.51
N GLU A 46 -4.93 -16.88 6.09
CA GLU A 46 -5.52 -18.23 6.23
C GLU A 46 -6.15 -18.74 4.92
N ASN A 47 -5.35 -18.89 3.85
CA ASN A 47 -5.83 -19.35 2.55
C ASN A 47 -7.02 -18.53 2.01
N LYS A 48 -6.95 -17.20 2.16
CA LYS A 48 -7.97 -16.23 1.74
C LYS A 48 -9.30 -16.31 2.50
N LYS A 49 -9.37 -17.07 3.60
CA LYS A 49 -10.55 -17.09 4.49
C LYS A 49 -10.80 -15.70 5.10
N TYR A 50 -9.73 -15.00 5.45
CA TYR A 50 -9.81 -13.63 5.97
C TYR A 50 -9.02 -12.66 5.11
N PHE A 51 -9.46 -11.41 5.07
CA PHE A 51 -8.82 -10.35 4.30
C PHE A 51 -9.05 -8.96 4.87
N ILE A 52 -8.14 -8.06 4.51
CA ILE A 52 -8.26 -6.61 4.69
C ILE A 52 -8.17 -6.00 3.28
N LYS A 53 -9.19 -5.23 2.90
CA LYS A 53 -9.27 -4.56 1.59
C LYS A 53 -9.19 -3.05 1.77
N SER A 54 -8.33 -2.41 0.99
CA SER A 54 -8.04 -0.99 1.04
C SER A 54 -8.01 -0.36 -0.37
N LYS A 55 -8.40 0.91 -0.46
CA LYS A 55 -8.18 1.73 -1.66
C LYS A 55 -6.78 2.33 -1.60
N VAL A 56 -6.03 2.27 -2.69
CA VAL A 56 -4.68 2.81 -2.80
C VAL A 56 -4.73 4.20 -3.45
N ARG A 57 -3.96 5.14 -2.92
CA ARG A 57 -3.69 6.43 -3.54
C ARG A 57 -2.20 6.72 -3.43
N TRP A 58 -1.51 6.74 -4.57
CA TRP A 58 -0.11 7.13 -4.65
C TRP A 58 0.01 8.65 -4.48
N ILE A 59 1.00 9.08 -3.71
CA ILE A 59 1.33 10.50 -3.46
C ILE A 59 2.72 10.86 -3.99
N SER A 60 3.54 9.85 -4.26
CA SER A 60 4.76 9.91 -5.08
C SER A 60 4.98 8.52 -5.69
N ASN A 61 6.06 8.34 -6.44
CA ASN A 61 6.43 7.02 -6.95
C ASN A 61 6.71 6.00 -5.82
N GLU A 62 7.24 6.44 -4.68
CA GLU A 62 7.63 5.57 -3.57
C GLU A 62 6.67 5.62 -2.37
N GLU A 63 5.66 6.49 -2.37
CA GLU A 63 4.73 6.66 -1.24
C GLU A 63 3.27 6.50 -1.65
N CYS A 64 2.52 5.73 -0.86
CA CYS A 64 1.08 5.60 -1.02
C CYS A 64 0.32 5.63 0.31
N ILE A 65 -0.96 5.95 0.20
CA ILE A 65 -1.93 5.90 1.28
C ILE A 65 -2.94 4.80 0.94
N MET A 66 -3.10 3.85 1.86
CA MET A 66 -4.05 2.75 1.78
C MET A 66 -5.19 3.00 2.77
N THR A 67 -6.38 3.28 2.26
CA THR A 67 -7.57 3.56 3.08
C THR A 67 -8.42 2.30 3.20
N ILE A 68 -8.58 1.78 4.41
CA ILE A 68 -9.35 0.55 4.67
C ILE A 68 -10.80 0.74 4.23
N GLN A 69 -11.26 -0.15 3.35
CA GLN A 69 -12.65 -0.19 2.88
C GLN A 69 -13.46 -1.26 3.62
N PHE A 70 -12.85 -2.41 3.88
CA PHE A 70 -13.51 -3.57 4.50
C PHE A 70 -12.48 -4.52 5.11
N SER A 71 -12.85 -5.23 6.17
CA SER A 71 -12.11 -6.39 6.65
C SER A 71 -13.05 -7.39 7.31
N ASN A 72 -12.76 -8.68 7.16
CA ASN A 72 -13.35 -9.76 7.94
C ASN A 72 -12.30 -10.47 8.83
N LEU A 73 -11.12 -9.86 9.03
CA LEU A 73 -10.07 -10.41 9.89
C LEU A 73 -10.49 -10.33 11.37
N PRO A 74 -10.52 -11.45 12.13
CA PRO A 74 -10.92 -11.44 13.53
C PRO A 74 -10.05 -10.53 14.38
N ASN A 75 -10.66 -9.81 15.33
CA ASN A 75 -9.99 -8.91 16.27
C ASN A 75 -9.14 -7.80 15.61
N PHE A 76 -9.44 -7.45 14.36
CA PHE A 76 -8.76 -6.37 13.67
C PHE A 76 -9.16 -5.01 14.26
N PRO A 77 -8.23 -4.24 14.84
CA PRO A 77 -8.58 -3.08 15.68
C PRO A 77 -8.89 -1.81 14.88
N PHE A 78 -8.78 -1.85 13.55
CA PHE A 78 -8.95 -0.67 12.70
C PHE A 78 -10.27 -0.72 11.94
N ARG A 79 -10.92 0.44 11.86
CA ARG A 79 -12.22 0.62 11.19
C ARG A 79 -12.05 1.05 9.73
N LYS A 80 -13.13 0.94 8.95
CA LYS A 80 -13.24 1.56 7.62
C LYS A 80 -12.85 3.05 7.69
N GLY A 81 -12.09 3.51 6.70
CA GLY A 81 -11.58 4.87 6.62
C GLY A 81 -10.24 5.10 7.34
N THR A 82 -9.72 4.12 8.09
CA THR A 82 -8.37 4.22 8.66
C THR A 82 -7.34 4.21 7.53
N GLU A 83 -6.35 5.09 7.61
CA GLU A 83 -5.29 5.22 6.61
C GLU A 83 -3.98 4.59 7.09
N LEU A 84 -3.46 3.65 6.29
CA LEU A 84 -2.09 3.16 6.37
C LEU A 84 -1.24 3.94 5.36
N LYS A 85 -0.18 4.60 5.83
CA LYS A 85 0.82 5.23 4.95
C LYS A 85 1.96 4.25 4.73
N MET A 86 2.37 4.05 3.48
CA MET A 86 3.53 3.23 3.13
C MET A 86 4.53 4.05 2.33
N LYS A 87 5.81 3.96 2.71
CA LYS A 87 6.95 4.48 1.95
C LYS A 87 7.87 3.32 1.57
N ILE A 88 8.13 3.13 0.29
CA ILE A 88 9.11 2.18 -0.21
C ILE A 88 10.50 2.74 0.10
N LEU A 89 11.34 1.91 0.72
CA LEU A 89 12.71 2.28 1.11
C LEU A 89 13.74 1.79 0.09
N LYS A 90 13.51 0.60 -0.49
CA LYS A 90 14.34 0.01 -1.55
C LYS A 90 13.67 -1.23 -2.13
N ILE A 91 14.03 -1.55 -3.38
CA ILE A 91 13.72 -2.81 -4.04
C ILE A 91 15.03 -3.54 -4.32
N ARG A 92 15.16 -4.80 -3.89
CA ARG A 92 16.37 -5.60 -4.14
C ARG A 92 16.05 -7.09 -4.14
N ARG A 93 16.48 -7.80 -5.20
CA ARG A 93 16.35 -9.27 -5.34
C ARG A 93 14.91 -9.75 -5.14
N GLY A 94 13.96 -9.14 -5.84
CA GLY A 94 12.53 -9.49 -5.76
C GLY A 94 11.87 -9.16 -4.43
N LYS A 95 12.49 -8.33 -3.58
CA LYS A 95 11.93 -7.89 -2.30
C LYS A 95 11.72 -6.39 -2.28
N VAL A 96 10.55 -5.98 -1.81
CA VAL A 96 10.21 -4.59 -1.52
C VAL A 96 10.36 -4.37 -0.03
N PHE A 97 11.24 -3.45 0.36
CA PHE A 97 11.41 -3.02 1.74
C PHE A 97 10.68 -1.70 1.92
N TYR A 98 9.89 -1.57 2.98
CA TYR A 98 9.03 -0.43 3.18
C TYR A 98 8.94 -0.02 4.65
N GLN A 99 8.51 1.21 4.88
CA GLN A 99 8.08 1.72 6.16
C GLN A 99 6.57 1.95 6.13
N SER A 100 5.88 1.46 7.15
CA SER A 100 4.44 1.58 7.33
C SER A 100 4.12 2.47 8.52
N THR A 101 3.09 3.31 8.42
CA THR A 101 2.58 4.11 9.54
C THR A 101 1.06 4.02 9.62
N LEU A 102 0.54 3.56 10.76
CA LEU A 102 -0.88 3.35 11.01
C LEU A 102 -1.20 3.67 12.48
N GLY A 103 -2.22 4.49 12.73
CA GLY A 103 -2.65 4.83 14.09
C GLY A 103 -1.53 5.43 14.97
N GLY A 104 -0.63 6.22 14.36
CA GLY A 104 0.51 6.85 15.06
C GLY A 104 1.70 5.93 15.32
N ARG A 105 1.63 4.65 14.93
CA ARG A 105 2.75 3.70 15.05
C ARG A 105 3.43 3.52 13.70
N THR A 106 4.75 3.45 13.72
CA THR A 106 5.58 3.25 12.53
C THR A 106 6.44 2.01 12.68
N TRP A 107 6.52 1.20 11.63
CA TRP A 107 7.38 0.01 11.58
C TRP A 107 7.94 -0.20 10.19
N THR A 108 9.00 -0.99 10.08
CA THR A 108 9.53 -1.43 8.79
C THR A 108 9.07 -2.84 8.47
N GLY A 109 8.88 -3.11 7.19
CA GLY A 109 8.47 -4.41 6.68
C GLY A 109 9.20 -4.77 5.40
N LYS A 110 9.01 -6.03 4.98
CA LYS A 110 9.46 -6.50 3.67
C LYS A 110 8.44 -7.48 3.11
N MET A 111 8.23 -7.41 1.80
CA MET A 111 7.45 -8.40 1.07
C MET A 111 8.26 -8.91 -0.12
N SER A 112 8.04 -10.17 -0.48
CA SER A 112 8.67 -10.79 -1.66
C SER A 112 7.64 -10.85 -2.79
N ILE A 113 8.03 -10.50 -4.01
CA ILE A 113 7.18 -10.68 -5.18
C ILE A 113 6.91 -12.17 -5.39
N LEU A 114 5.66 -12.52 -5.70
CA LEU A 114 5.31 -13.86 -6.14
C LEU A 114 5.49 -13.91 -7.66
N GLN A 115 6.37 -14.80 -8.12
CA GLN A 115 6.58 -15.10 -9.54
C GLN A 115 5.49 -16.03 -10.05
#